data_AF-A0A8T4J9R0-F1
#
_entry.id   AF-A0A8T4J9R0-F1
#
_cell.length_a   1.000
_cell.length_b   1.000
_cell.length_c   1.000
_cell.angle_alpha   90.00
_cell.angle_beta   90.00
_cell.angle_gamma   90.00
#
_symmetry.space_group_name_H-M   'P 1'
#
loop_
_entity.id
_entity.type
_entity.pdbx_description
1 polymer ?
#
loop_
_entity_poly.entity_id
_entity_poly.type
_entity_poly.pdbx_seq_one_letter_code
_entity_poly.pdbx_strand_id
1 'polypeptide(L)'
;MIVDVYKIFRNDEKIRVNICKEFKSLIRKKIDERYDSITFYSKKITNSSHVLYNYFRNDRLNASLYLLSKICKDLNINEEQLFSNIRYFSLQGGHIPIILPRIIDINENFMEGFAMFIGDGCVSKKSNIVFINSDKNLIKFFIKWLINHFKVDSSKIIVTIVTRPELDYTEYLNILKNANILENKINIIYDKNNIKKPCLKIYYPMVVFRKLFLNLKSIMKQKALRSDKLMRSYLRGIFSAEGSVRFNLPHKEVYIEMKDKNEIEFICKLLDEIGINYRKYNTSRKSRNFFKIYIAKINDLTKLSSMRIFGHNLKRQKILDNGVKEYLRMHE
;
A
#
# COMPACT_ATOMS: atom_id res chain seq x y z
N MET A 1 8.76 8.95 10.46
CA MET A 1 7.90 8.51 11.60
C MET A 1 7.77 7.01 11.51
N ILE A 2 7.81 6.20 12.56
CA ILE A 2 7.79 4.73 12.38
C ILE A 2 6.41 4.08 12.55
N VAL A 3 6.24 2.90 11.94
CA VAL A 3 5.16 1.94 12.17
C VAL A 3 5.76 0.55 12.37
N ASP A 4 5.35 -0.13 13.44
CA ASP A 4 5.72 -1.51 13.71
C ASP A 4 4.65 -2.46 13.15
N VAL A 5 4.98 -3.16 12.07
CA VAL A 5 4.11 -4.12 11.37
C VAL A 5 3.71 -5.29 12.27
N TYR A 6 4.58 -5.70 13.17
CA TYR A 6 4.35 -6.87 14.01
C TYR A 6 3.34 -6.52 15.10
N LYS A 7 3.43 -5.30 15.64
CA LYS A 7 2.42 -4.74 16.55
C LYS A 7 1.05 -4.57 15.88
N ILE A 8 0.98 -4.26 14.59
CA ILE A 8 -0.28 -4.24 13.84
C ILE A 8 -0.93 -5.62 13.82
N PHE A 9 -0.14 -6.68 13.60
CA PHE A 9 -0.65 -8.05 13.47
C PHE A 9 -0.81 -8.81 14.78
N ARG A 10 -0.26 -8.32 15.90
CA ARG A 10 -0.24 -9.06 17.18
C ARG A 10 -1.61 -9.52 17.66
N ASN A 11 -2.66 -8.76 17.32
CA ASN A 11 -4.04 -9.04 17.74
C ASN A 11 -4.88 -9.75 16.65
N ASP A 12 -4.30 -10.07 15.49
CA ASP A 12 -5.02 -10.77 14.42
C ASP A 12 -4.82 -12.29 14.54
N GLU A 13 -5.85 -12.98 15.02
CA GLU A 13 -5.84 -14.43 15.22
C GLU A 13 -5.61 -15.24 13.93
N LYS A 14 -5.90 -14.65 12.76
CA LYS A 14 -5.72 -15.31 11.46
C LYS A 14 -4.28 -15.23 10.98
N ILE A 15 -3.49 -14.27 11.46
CA ILE A 15 -2.08 -14.11 11.10
C ILE A 15 -1.27 -15.18 11.82
N ARG A 16 -0.63 -16.02 11.01
CA ARG A 16 0.27 -17.07 11.48
C ARG A 16 1.71 -16.65 11.23
N VAL A 17 2.63 -17.09 12.08
CA VAL A 17 4.06 -16.83 11.93
C VAL A 17 4.86 -18.12 12.09
N ASN A 18 5.97 -18.17 11.36
CA ASN A 18 7.02 -19.15 11.60
C ASN A 18 8.15 -18.47 12.38
N ILE A 19 8.62 -19.14 13.43
CA ILE A 19 9.73 -18.66 14.26
C ILE A 19 10.92 -19.62 14.16
N CYS A 20 12.12 -19.14 14.46
CA CYS A 20 13.36 -19.93 14.47
C CYS A 20 13.27 -21.16 15.39
N LYS A 21 13.97 -22.25 15.03
CA LYS A 21 13.86 -23.54 15.74
C LYS A 21 14.38 -23.45 17.16
N GLU A 22 15.45 -22.70 17.36
CA GLU A 22 16.09 -22.45 18.65
C GLU A 22 15.10 -21.76 19.61
N PHE A 23 14.36 -20.78 19.10
CA PHE A 23 13.35 -20.07 19.87
C PHE A 23 12.12 -20.95 20.17
N LYS A 24 11.71 -21.82 19.24
CA LYS A 24 10.69 -22.85 19.53
C LYS A 24 11.14 -23.77 20.67
N SER A 25 12.38 -24.25 20.63
CA SER A 25 12.95 -25.10 21.68
C SER A 25 13.01 -24.40 23.02
N LEU A 26 13.39 -23.12 23.05
CA LEU A 26 13.37 -22.30 24.26
C LEU A 26 11.97 -22.19 24.86
N ILE A 27 10.96 -21.86 24.04
CA ILE A 27 9.56 -21.78 24.49
C ILE A 27 9.12 -23.13 25.07
N ARG A 28 9.40 -24.23 24.36
CA ARG A 28 9.05 -25.57 24.81
C ARG A 28 9.70 -25.90 26.16
N LYS A 29 11.00 -25.68 26.30
CA LYS A 29 11.74 -25.89 27.55
C LYS A 29 11.09 -25.12 28.71
N LYS A 30 10.79 -23.83 28.52
CA LYS A 30 10.12 -23.01 29.54
C LYS A 30 8.71 -23.49 29.89
N ILE A 31 7.98 -24.07 28.94
CA ILE A 31 6.67 -24.68 29.21
C ILE A 31 6.83 -25.93 30.04
N ASP A 32 7.74 -26.82 29.67
CA ASP A 32 7.97 -28.08 30.38
C ASP A 32 8.50 -27.80 31.81
N GLU A 33 9.35 -26.79 32.01
CA GLU A 33 9.84 -26.35 33.33
C GLU A 33 8.74 -25.79 34.26
N ARG A 34 7.72 -25.12 33.70
CA ARG A 34 6.69 -24.41 34.49
C ARG A 34 5.38 -25.16 34.63
N TYR A 35 5.07 -26.02 33.67
CA TYR A 35 3.76 -26.66 33.51
C TYR A 35 3.84 -28.17 33.31
N ASP A 36 5.03 -28.77 33.49
CA ASP A 36 5.38 -30.19 33.36
C ASP A 36 5.22 -30.80 31.97
N SER A 37 4.25 -30.33 31.17
CA SER A 37 4.06 -30.80 29.80
C SER A 37 3.40 -29.77 28.89
N ILE A 38 3.85 -29.74 27.63
CA ILE A 38 3.21 -28.98 26.55
C ILE A 38 1.73 -29.32 26.35
N THR A 39 1.32 -30.56 26.59
CA THR A 39 -0.07 -31.02 26.43
C THR A 39 -0.98 -30.39 27.48
N PHE A 40 -0.55 -30.40 28.75
CA PHE A 40 -1.27 -29.76 29.84
C PHE A 40 -1.39 -28.25 29.60
N TYR A 41 -0.27 -27.61 29.24
CA TYR A 41 -0.27 -26.18 28.93
C TYR A 41 -1.16 -25.82 27.72
N SER A 42 -1.15 -26.64 26.66
CA SER A 42 -2.03 -26.45 25.50
C SER A 42 -3.51 -26.48 25.89
N LYS A 43 -3.92 -27.43 26.74
CA LYS A 43 -5.29 -27.51 27.26
C LYS A 43 -5.66 -26.24 28.04
N LYS A 44 -4.76 -25.72 28.87
CA LYS A 44 -4.96 -24.48 29.64
C LYS A 44 -5.15 -23.24 28.77
N ILE A 45 -4.36 -23.08 27.71
CA ILE A 45 -4.31 -21.82 26.96
C ILE A 45 -5.22 -21.76 25.73
N THR A 46 -5.53 -22.91 25.11
CA THR A 46 -6.37 -23.00 23.90
C THR A 46 -7.59 -23.91 24.04
N ASN A 47 -7.86 -24.48 25.22
CA ASN A 47 -8.89 -25.51 25.43
C ASN A 47 -8.72 -26.76 24.54
N SER A 48 -7.50 -27.02 24.05
CA SER A 48 -7.18 -28.17 23.20
C SER A 48 -5.77 -28.66 23.47
N SER A 49 -5.61 -29.96 23.71
CA SER A 49 -4.33 -30.62 23.94
C SER A 49 -3.42 -30.62 22.69
N HIS A 50 -3.99 -30.54 21.49
CA HIS A 50 -3.27 -30.85 20.25
C HIS A 50 -2.68 -29.62 19.54
N VAL A 51 -3.22 -28.41 19.79
CA VAL A 51 -2.84 -27.21 19.02
C VAL A 51 -1.36 -26.87 19.20
N LEU A 52 -0.89 -26.71 20.43
CA LEU A 52 0.51 -26.41 20.68
C LEU A 52 1.40 -27.64 20.52
N TYR A 53 0.90 -28.80 20.93
CA TYR A 53 1.62 -30.07 20.76
C TYR A 53 2.06 -30.27 19.31
N ASN A 54 1.13 -30.14 18.36
CA ASN A 54 1.42 -30.30 16.95
C ASN A 54 2.34 -29.20 16.42
N TYR A 55 2.21 -27.96 16.91
CA TYR A 55 3.07 -26.85 16.52
C TYR A 55 4.54 -27.04 16.94
N PHE A 56 4.79 -27.49 18.17
CA PHE A 56 6.15 -27.70 18.68
C PHE A 56 6.76 -29.04 18.26
N ARG A 57 5.94 -30.04 17.88
CA ARG A 57 6.43 -31.33 17.39
C ARG A 57 6.64 -31.35 15.87
N ASN A 58 5.78 -30.69 15.10
CA ASN A 58 5.84 -30.68 13.64
C ASN A 58 6.33 -29.32 13.13
N ASP A 59 7.53 -29.29 12.57
CA ASP A 59 8.13 -28.09 11.95
C ASP A 59 7.27 -27.45 10.83
N ARG A 60 6.23 -28.15 10.36
CA ARG A 60 5.34 -27.75 9.27
C ARG A 60 4.20 -26.81 9.67
N LEU A 61 3.90 -26.65 10.97
CA LEU A 61 2.77 -25.84 11.40
C LEU A 61 3.21 -24.44 11.84
N ASN A 62 2.44 -23.42 11.45
CA ASN A 62 2.61 -22.03 11.86
C ASN A 62 1.58 -21.71 12.95
N ALA A 63 2.00 -21.16 14.09
CA ALA A 63 1.12 -20.73 15.16
C ALA A 63 0.61 -19.30 14.90
N SER A 64 -0.53 -18.93 15.49
CA SER A 64 -0.99 -17.53 15.39
C SER A 64 -0.06 -16.63 16.19
N LEU A 65 0.24 -15.45 15.65
CA LEU A 65 1.05 -14.45 16.34
C LEU A 65 0.40 -14.05 17.66
N TYR A 66 -0.93 -13.93 17.67
CA TYR A 66 -1.72 -13.69 18.88
C TYR A 66 -1.46 -14.75 19.97
N LEU A 67 -1.55 -16.04 19.62
CA LEU A 67 -1.33 -17.13 20.57
C LEU A 67 0.12 -17.16 21.07
N LEU A 68 1.09 -16.99 20.16
CA LEU A 68 2.51 -16.92 20.54
C LEU A 68 2.79 -15.73 21.48
N SER A 69 2.16 -14.58 21.25
CA SER A 69 2.29 -13.42 22.13
C SER A 69 1.74 -13.72 23.52
N LYS A 70 0.58 -14.39 23.61
CA LYS A 70 0.01 -14.85 24.88
C LYS A 70 0.93 -15.84 25.61
N ILE A 71 1.50 -16.80 24.88
CA ILE A 71 2.46 -17.78 25.41
C ILE A 71 3.72 -17.08 25.93
N CYS A 72 4.31 -16.18 25.15
CA CYS A 72 5.52 -15.47 25.56
C CYS A 72 5.27 -14.64 26.81
N LYS A 73 4.13 -13.92 26.87
CA LYS A 73 3.73 -13.17 28.06
C LYS A 73 3.62 -14.06 29.30
N ASP A 74 2.94 -15.21 29.16
CA ASP A 74 2.76 -16.15 30.27
C ASP A 74 4.10 -16.73 30.77
N LEU A 75 5.05 -16.99 29.86
CA LEU A 75 6.38 -17.52 30.16
C LEU A 75 7.43 -16.44 30.53
N ASN A 76 7.02 -15.19 30.71
CA ASN A 76 7.90 -14.03 30.94
C ASN A 76 8.99 -13.87 29.86
N ILE A 77 8.67 -14.19 28.60
CA ILE A 77 9.52 -13.97 27.44
C ILE A 77 9.18 -12.60 26.87
N ASN A 78 10.21 -11.77 26.65
CA ASN A 78 10.04 -10.42 26.11
C ASN A 78 9.46 -10.49 24.69
N GLU A 79 8.47 -9.64 24.38
CA GLU A 79 7.87 -9.51 23.06
C GLU A 79 8.91 -9.24 21.97
N GLU A 80 9.96 -8.48 22.28
CA GLU A 80 11.07 -8.21 21.37
C GLU A 80 11.81 -9.49 20.96
N GLN A 81 11.98 -10.45 21.88
CA GLN A 81 12.58 -11.75 21.57
C GLN A 81 11.66 -12.58 20.66
N LEU A 82 10.34 -12.50 20.83
CA LEU A 82 9.41 -13.13 19.88
C LEU A 82 9.56 -12.51 18.50
N PHE A 83 9.55 -11.19 18.41
CA PHE A 83 9.61 -10.48 17.14
C PHE A 83 10.93 -10.70 16.40
N SER A 84 12.08 -10.70 17.09
CA SER A 84 13.38 -10.97 16.47
C SER A 84 13.52 -12.37 15.89
N ASN A 85 12.68 -13.31 16.34
CA ASN A 85 12.73 -14.71 15.92
C ASN A 85 11.67 -15.06 14.87
N ILE A 86 10.83 -14.13 14.43
CA ILE A 86 9.89 -14.37 13.32
C ILE A 86 10.64 -14.38 11.99
N ARG A 87 10.48 -15.48 11.25
CA ARG A 87 11.08 -15.67 9.92
C ARG A 87 10.18 -15.17 8.80
N TYR A 88 8.88 -15.49 8.89
CA TYR A 88 7.90 -15.09 7.90
C TYR A 88 6.47 -15.15 8.46
N PHE A 89 5.57 -14.48 7.76
CA PHE A 89 4.14 -14.47 8.00
C PHE A 89 3.40 -15.35 7.00
N SER A 90 2.30 -15.94 7.43
CA SER A 90 1.34 -16.62 6.57
C SER A 90 -0.09 -16.44 7.10
N LEU A 91 -1.07 -17.00 6.40
CA LEU A 91 -2.42 -17.17 6.92
C LEU A 91 -2.73 -18.65 7.14
N GLN A 92 -3.77 -18.90 7.92
CA GLN A 92 -4.38 -20.23 8.02
C GLN A 92 -4.83 -20.73 6.64
N GLY A 93 -4.57 -22.00 6.31
CA GLY A 93 -4.94 -22.60 5.03
C GLY A 93 -3.84 -22.68 3.96
N GLY A 94 -2.56 -22.53 4.35
CA GLY A 94 -1.44 -22.83 3.43
C GLY A 94 -1.09 -21.73 2.43
N HIS A 95 -1.40 -20.47 2.75
CA HIS A 95 -1.01 -19.34 1.89
C HIS A 95 0.51 -19.15 1.81
N ILE A 96 0.97 -18.63 0.66
CA ILE A 96 2.39 -18.39 0.37
C ILE A 96 3.02 -17.54 1.48
N PRO A 97 4.14 -17.98 2.08
CA PRO A 97 4.79 -17.22 3.14
C PRO A 97 5.40 -15.92 2.60
N ILE A 98 5.31 -14.88 3.42
CA ILE A 98 5.84 -13.55 3.11
C ILE A 98 6.76 -13.06 4.24
N ILE A 99 7.88 -12.49 3.83
CA ILE A 99 8.77 -11.76 4.73
C ILE A 99 8.34 -10.30 4.68
N LEU A 100 8.12 -9.70 5.85
CA LEU A 100 7.75 -8.30 5.98
C LEU A 100 8.76 -7.59 6.87
N PRO A 101 9.13 -6.33 6.56
CA PRO A 101 9.91 -5.53 7.47
C PRO A 101 9.12 -5.33 8.75
N ARG A 102 9.82 -5.41 9.88
CA ARG A 102 9.21 -5.10 11.16
C ARG A 102 8.87 -3.63 11.28
N ILE A 103 9.83 -2.77 10.93
CA ILE A 103 9.68 -1.32 10.99
C ILE A 103 9.53 -0.76 9.58
N ILE A 104 8.49 0.02 9.37
CA ILE A 104 8.33 0.85 8.19
C ILE A 104 8.55 2.29 8.61
N ASP A 105 9.50 2.98 7.97
CA ASP A 105 9.64 4.42 8.10
C ASP A 105 8.66 5.14 7.18
N ILE A 106 7.77 5.90 7.80
CA ILE A 106 6.79 6.77 7.17
C ILE A 106 7.43 8.13 6.96
N ASN A 107 8.01 8.29 5.78
CA ASN A 107 8.49 9.53 5.22
C ASN A 107 7.58 9.98 4.06
N GLU A 108 7.92 11.10 3.44
CA GLU A 108 7.20 11.71 2.32
C GLU A 108 7.02 10.73 1.16
N ASN A 109 8.08 9.99 0.81
CA ASN A 109 8.06 9.01 -0.29
C ASN A 109 7.13 7.83 0.03
N PHE A 110 7.17 7.33 1.28
CA PHE A 110 6.25 6.29 1.72
C PHE A 110 4.80 6.75 1.59
N MET A 111 4.50 7.95 2.11
CA MET A 111 3.15 8.51 2.15
C MET A 111 2.59 8.76 0.75
N GLU A 112 3.41 9.30 -0.15
CA GLU A 112 3.04 9.53 -1.55
C GLU A 112 2.70 8.21 -2.27
N GLY A 113 3.52 7.16 -2.12
CA GLY A 113 3.24 5.85 -2.71
C GLY A 113 2.01 5.17 -2.11
N PHE A 114 1.79 5.32 -0.80
CA PHE A 114 0.60 4.81 -0.13
C PHE A 114 -0.67 5.47 -0.68
N ALA A 115 -0.69 6.80 -0.75
CA ALA A 115 -1.84 7.56 -1.22
C ALA A 115 -2.09 7.36 -2.72
N MET A 116 -1.04 7.23 -3.53
CA MET A 116 -1.15 6.86 -4.95
C MET A 116 -1.83 5.48 -5.12
N PHE A 117 -1.51 4.51 -4.26
CA PHE A 117 -2.20 3.23 -4.25
C PHE A 117 -3.68 3.34 -3.83
N ILE A 118 -4.06 4.31 -2.99
CA ILE A 118 -5.48 4.53 -2.66
C ILE A 118 -6.28 5.00 -3.90
N GLY A 119 -5.66 5.74 -4.81
CA GLY A 119 -6.26 6.14 -6.09
C GLY A 119 -6.31 4.99 -7.09
N ASP A 120 -5.16 4.62 -7.65
CA ASP A 120 -5.08 3.66 -8.77
C ASP A 120 -5.08 2.18 -8.34
N GLY A 121 -4.97 1.92 -7.04
CA GLY A 121 -4.91 0.58 -6.49
C GLY A 121 -6.30 -0.01 -6.28
N CYS A 122 -6.36 -1.33 -6.39
CA CYS A 122 -7.53 -2.12 -6.05
C CYS A 122 -7.12 -3.24 -5.09
N VAL A 123 -7.88 -3.34 -4.00
CA VAL A 123 -7.81 -4.47 -3.10
C VAL A 123 -8.87 -5.47 -3.52
N SER A 124 -8.49 -6.44 -4.35
CA SER A 124 -9.43 -7.40 -4.90
C SER A 124 -10.03 -8.33 -3.84
N LYS A 125 -11.22 -8.89 -4.11
CA LYS A 125 -11.84 -9.94 -3.26
C LYS A 125 -10.98 -11.20 -3.17
N LYS A 126 -10.20 -11.50 -4.22
CA LYS A 126 -9.29 -12.66 -4.30
C LYS A 126 -7.94 -12.42 -3.59
N SER A 127 -7.91 -11.53 -2.60
CA SER A 127 -6.77 -11.32 -1.71
C SER A 127 -5.51 -10.69 -2.31
N ASN A 128 -5.58 -10.15 -3.52
CA ASN A 128 -4.46 -9.48 -4.18
C ASN A 128 -4.56 -7.97 -4.01
N ILE A 129 -3.41 -7.31 -3.84
CA ILE A 129 -3.28 -5.91 -4.21
C ILE A 129 -2.99 -5.84 -5.71
N VAL A 130 -3.66 -4.92 -6.38
CA VAL A 130 -3.48 -4.67 -7.81
C VAL A 130 -3.27 -3.18 -7.99
N PHE A 131 -2.23 -2.79 -8.71
CA PHE A 131 -2.02 -1.42 -9.13
C PHE A 131 -2.08 -1.36 -10.65
N ILE A 132 -2.86 -0.44 -11.20
CA ILE A 132 -3.07 -0.35 -12.65
C ILE A 132 -2.80 1.08 -13.10
N ASN A 133 -1.82 1.27 -13.98
CA ASN A 133 -1.55 2.59 -14.55
C ASN A 133 -0.95 2.50 -15.95
N SER A 134 -1.06 3.58 -16.73
CA SER A 134 -0.43 3.76 -18.05
C SER A 134 0.71 4.78 -18.04
N ASP A 135 0.92 5.48 -16.93
CA ASP A 135 2.04 6.40 -16.75
C ASP A 135 3.26 5.63 -16.25
N LYS A 136 4.32 5.67 -17.05
CA LYS A 136 5.56 4.93 -16.86
C LYS A 136 6.30 5.35 -15.60
N ASN A 137 6.24 6.64 -15.24
CA ASN A 137 6.89 7.15 -14.04
C ASN A 137 6.16 6.68 -12.78
N LEU A 138 4.83 6.66 -12.79
CA LEU A 138 4.02 6.14 -11.68
C LEU A 138 4.26 4.65 -11.46
N ILE A 139 4.34 3.87 -12.54
CA ILE A 139 4.65 2.44 -12.46
C ILE A 139 6.05 2.22 -11.88
N LYS A 140 7.07 2.90 -12.42
CA LYS A 140 8.45 2.80 -11.92
C LYS A 140 8.54 3.18 -10.44
N PHE A 141 7.84 4.25 -10.05
CA PHE A 141 7.76 4.66 -8.65
C PHE A 141 7.09 3.60 -7.78
N PHE A 142 5.93 3.06 -8.19
CA PHE A 142 5.20 2.06 -7.42
C PHE A 142 5.99 0.78 -7.18
N ILE A 143 6.67 0.24 -8.21
CA ILE A 143 7.49 -0.96 -8.07
C ILE A 143 8.65 -0.71 -7.08
N LYS A 144 9.37 0.41 -7.26
CA LYS A 144 10.44 0.80 -6.34
C LYS A 144 9.94 0.99 -4.92
N TRP A 145 8.76 1.59 -4.76
CA TRP A 145 8.14 1.82 -3.47
C TRP A 145 7.83 0.50 -2.75
N LEU A 146 7.27 -0.49 -3.44
CA LEU A 146 7.05 -1.84 -2.88
C LEU A 146 8.36 -2.51 -2.44
N ILE A 147 9.38 -2.48 -3.29
CA ILE A 147 10.68 -3.11 -3.00
C ILE A 147 11.37 -2.41 -1.82
N ASN A 148 11.42 -1.07 -1.83
CA ASN A 148 12.20 -0.31 -0.87
C ASN A 148 11.58 -0.30 0.52
N HIS A 149 10.27 -0.08 0.61
CA HIS A 149 9.58 0.12 1.89
C HIS A 149 9.02 -1.16 2.48
N PHE A 150 8.64 -2.13 1.66
CA PHE A 150 8.08 -3.41 2.12
C PHE A 150 9.01 -4.59 1.91
N LYS A 151 10.22 -4.37 1.37
CA LYS A 151 11.20 -5.43 1.09
C LYS A 151 10.58 -6.56 0.26
N VAL A 152 9.69 -6.19 -0.66
CA VAL A 152 9.06 -7.13 -1.58
C VAL A 152 10.13 -7.68 -2.51
N ASP A 153 10.24 -9.00 -2.55
CA ASP A 153 11.02 -9.73 -3.54
C ASP A 153 10.43 -9.51 -4.94
N SER A 154 11.21 -8.93 -5.86
CA SER A 154 10.78 -8.62 -7.22
C SER A 154 10.36 -9.87 -8.00
N SER A 155 10.93 -11.04 -7.68
CA SER A 155 10.56 -12.33 -8.29
C SER A 155 9.13 -12.78 -7.97
N LYS A 156 8.53 -12.20 -6.92
CA LYS A 156 7.14 -12.48 -6.49
C LYS A 156 6.12 -11.50 -7.06
N ILE A 157 6.56 -10.45 -7.74
CA ILE A 157 5.68 -9.49 -8.40
C ILE A 157 5.26 -10.08 -9.75
N ILE A 158 3.95 -10.19 -9.96
CA ILE A 158 3.38 -10.63 -11.24
C ILE A 158 2.91 -9.39 -11.98
N VAL A 159 3.24 -9.28 -13.26
CA VAL A 159 2.85 -8.13 -14.08
C VAL A 159 2.06 -8.59 -15.28
N THR A 160 1.04 -7.81 -15.65
CA THR A 160 0.34 -7.98 -16.92
C THR A 160 0.40 -6.68 -17.71
N ILE A 161 0.99 -6.75 -18.89
CA ILE A 161 0.90 -5.70 -19.90
C ILE A 161 -0.41 -5.88 -20.64
N VAL A 162 -1.30 -4.91 -20.56
CA VAL A 162 -2.53 -4.92 -21.35
C VAL A 162 -2.36 -3.92 -22.49
N THR A 163 -2.40 -4.41 -23.72
CA THR A 163 -2.06 -3.64 -24.92
C THR A 163 -2.95 -4.03 -26.10
N ARG A 164 -2.69 -3.44 -27.27
CA ARG A 164 -3.18 -3.90 -28.58
C ARG A 164 -2.00 -4.30 -29.46
N PRO A 165 -2.18 -5.17 -30.48
CA PRO A 165 -1.09 -5.60 -31.35
C PRO A 165 -0.31 -4.44 -31.98
N GLU A 166 -0.99 -3.35 -32.30
CA GLU A 166 -0.42 -2.16 -32.94
C GLU A 166 0.25 -1.15 -31.98
N LEU A 167 0.12 -1.34 -30.67
CA LEU A 167 0.65 -0.39 -29.68
C LEU A 167 2.02 -0.86 -29.16
N ASP A 168 3.02 0.02 -29.26
CA ASP A 168 4.34 -0.24 -28.68
C ASP A 168 4.32 -0.29 -27.16
N TYR A 169 4.85 -1.38 -26.60
CA TYR A 169 5.00 -1.59 -25.16
C TYR A 169 6.45 -1.89 -24.75
N THR A 170 7.43 -1.66 -25.63
CA THR A 170 8.86 -1.92 -25.39
C THR A 170 9.38 -1.18 -24.15
N GLU A 171 8.97 0.06 -23.95
CA GLU A 171 9.39 0.81 -22.77
C GLU A 171 8.89 0.19 -21.46
N TYR A 172 7.72 -0.46 -21.48
CA TYR A 172 7.23 -1.18 -20.29
C TYR A 172 8.09 -2.41 -20.00
N LEU A 173 8.48 -3.17 -21.03
CA LEU A 173 9.44 -4.27 -20.84
C LEU A 173 10.76 -3.78 -20.25
N ASN A 174 11.28 -2.65 -20.73
CA ASN A 174 12.49 -2.04 -20.17
C ASN A 174 12.33 -1.63 -18.70
N ILE A 175 11.18 -1.08 -18.32
CA ILE A 175 10.88 -0.76 -16.91
C ILE A 175 10.91 -2.03 -16.05
N LEU A 176 10.28 -3.12 -16.51
CA LEU A 176 10.20 -4.38 -15.78
C LEU A 176 11.57 -5.07 -15.67
N LYS A 177 12.35 -5.07 -16.74
CA LYS A 177 13.74 -5.56 -16.76
C LYS A 177 14.60 -4.79 -15.76
N ASN A 178 14.55 -3.45 -15.78
CA ASN A 178 15.28 -2.60 -14.86
C ASN A 178 14.85 -2.75 -13.39
N ALA A 179 13.65 -3.29 -13.15
CA ALA A 179 13.14 -3.60 -11.82
C ALA A 179 13.41 -5.05 -11.40
N ASN A 180 14.21 -5.80 -12.17
CA ASN A 180 14.52 -7.22 -11.96
C ASN A 180 13.26 -8.09 -11.78
N ILE A 181 12.22 -7.81 -12.57
CA ILE A 181 11.02 -8.65 -12.65
C ILE A 181 11.33 -9.79 -13.62
N LEU A 182 11.14 -11.03 -13.18
CA LEU A 182 11.40 -12.21 -14.00
C LEU A 182 10.46 -12.27 -15.21
N GLU A 183 10.99 -12.64 -16.37
CA GLU A 183 10.22 -12.71 -17.62
C GLU A 183 9.01 -13.66 -17.52
N ASN A 184 9.17 -14.79 -16.83
CA ASN A 184 8.07 -15.75 -16.57
C ASN A 184 6.98 -15.23 -15.61
N LYS A 185 7.13 -14.01 -15.08
CA LYS A 185 6.12 -13.29 -14.30
C LYS A 185 5.45 -12.16 -15.09
N ILE A 186 5.83 -11.97 -16.35
CA ILE A 186 5.28 -10.95 -17.25
C ILE A 186 4.30 -11.63 -18.20
N ASN A 187 3.02 -11.28 -18.06
CA ASN A 187 1.97 -11.70 -18.98
C ASN A 187 1.67 -10.56 -19.96
N ILE A 188 1.40 -10.88 -21.22
CA ILE A 188 0.94 -9.91 -22.22
C ILE A 188 -0.48 -10.31 -22.63
N ILE A 189 -1.41 -9.35 -22.54
CA ILE A 189 -2.81 -9.54 -22.91
C ILE A 189 -3.18 -8.48 -23.96
N TYR A 190 -3.73 -8.95 -25.08
CA TYR A 190 -4.23 -8.10 -26.16
C TYR A 190 -5.73 -7.83 -25.99
N ASP A 191 -6.12 -6.59 -25.70
CA ASP A 191 -7.52 -6.14 -25.59
C ASP A 191 -7.88 -5.21 -26.76
N LYS A 192 -8.55 -5.79 -27.76
CA LYS A 192 -8.88 -5.11 -29.02
C LYS A 192 -9.86 -3.94 -28.83
N ASN A 193 -10.70 -3.94 -27.78
CA ASN A 193 -11.88 -3.08 -27.78
C ASN A 193 -11.82 -1.88 -26.84
N ASN A 194 -10.91 -1.83 -25.86
CA ASN A 194 -11.03 -0.81 -24.79
C ASN A 194 -9.76 -0.01 -24.44
N ILE A 195 -8.64 -0.23 -25.13
CA ILE A 195 -7.35 0.34 -24.70
C ILE A 195 -6.80 1.35 -25.71
N LYS A 196 -6.66 2.62 -25.29
CA LYS A 196 -6.04 3.68 -26.10
C LYS A 196 -4.51 3.73 -25.95
N LYS A 197 -3.97 3.19 -24.86
CA LYS A 197 -2.54 3.18 -24.52
C LYS A 197 -2.24 1.93 -23.71
N PRO A 198 -1.09 1.26 -23.90
CA PRO A 198 -0.76 0.11 -23.06
C PRO A 198 -0.73 0.53 -21.60
N CYS A 199 -1.11 -0.38 -20.72
CA CYS A 199 -1.05 -0.17 -19.27
C CYS A 199 -0.44 -1.40 -18.59
N LEU A 200 0.14 -1.18 -17.41
CA LEU A 200 0.63 -2.25 -16.55
C LEU A 200 -0.34 -2.50 -15.41
N LYS A 201 -0.69 -3.76 -15.22
CA LYS A 201 -1.35 -4.27 -14.02
C LYS A 201 -0.30 -5.01 -13.19
N ILE A 202 0.05 -4.45 -12.05
CA ILE A 202 1.01 -5.01 -11.10
C ILE A 202 0.23 -5.75 -10.02
N TYR A 203 0.49 -7.04 -9.87
CA TYR A 203 -0.13 -7.92 -8.89
C TYR A 203 0.88 -8.36 -7.85
N TYR A 204 0.47 -8.30 -6.59
CA TYR A 204 1.19 -8.93 -5.50
C TYR A 204 0.24 -9.82 -4.71
N PRO A 205 0.25 -11.15 -4.96
CA PRO A 205 -0.79 -12.06 -4.49
C PRO A 205 -0.54 -12.54 -3.06
N MET A 206 -0.47 -11.60 -2.12
CA MET A 206 -0.13 -11.89 -0.73
C MET A 206 -1.23 -11.39 0.20
N VAL A 207 -2.05 -12.31 0.71
CA VAL A 207 -3.21 -11.98 1.54
C VAL A 207 -2.81 -11.25 2.83
N VAL A 208 -1.68 -11.66 3.43
CA VAL A 208 -1.09 -10.98 4.59
C VAL A 208 -0.75 -9.54 4.25
N PHE A 209 -0.18 -9.29 3.07
CA PHE A 209 0.16 -7.94 2.61
C PHE A 209 -1.08 -7.07 2.43
N ARG A 210 -2.15 -7.63 1.83
CA ARG A 210 -3.44 -6.95 1.74
C ARG A 210 -3.98 -6.55 3.12
N LYS A 211 -3.91 -7.45 4.11
CA LYS A 211 -4.32 -7.15 5.48
C LYS A 211 -3.49 -6.01 6.08
N LEU A 212 -2.17 -6.02 5.88
CA LEU A 212 -1.30 -4.93 6.29
C LEU A 212 -1.76 -3.59 5.69
N PHE A 213 -1.99 -3.55 4.38
CA PHE A 213 -2.44 -2.33 3.69
C PHE A 213 -3.73 -1.76 4.25
N LEU A 214 -4.72 -2.62 4.50
CA LEU A 214 -6.00 -2.20 5.08
C LEU A 214 -5.81 -1.59 6.48
N ASN A 215 -4.97 -2.20 7.31
CA ASN A 215 -4.65 -1.68 8.64
C ASN A 215 -3.83 -0.38 8.58
N LEU A 216 -2.96 -0.22 7.58
CA LEU A 216 -2.19 1.01 7.40
C LEU A 216 -3.07 2.20 7.00
N LYS A 217 -4.23 2.00 6.34
CA LYS A 217 -5.07 3.10 5.84
C LYS A 217 -5.44 4.11 6.95
N SER A 218 -5.96 3.65 8.08
CA SER A 218 -6.32 4.56 9.19
C SER A 218 -5.09 5.22 9.82
N ILE A 219 -4.02 4.45 10.02
CA ILE A 219 -2.75 4.94 10.60
C ILE A 219 -2.14 6.03 9.72
N MET A 220 -2.14 5.84 8.40
CA MET A 220 -1.56 6.79 7.44
C MET A 220 -2.34 8.09 7.41
N LYS A 221 -3.68 8.02 7.42
CA LYS A 221 -4.52 9.22 7.50
C LYS A 221 -4.26 10.03 8.78
N GLN A 222 -4.14 9.36 9.91
CA GLN A 222 -3.80 10.03 11.18
C GLN A 222 -2.42 10.67 11.15
N LYS A 223 -1.41 9.99 10.58
CA LYS A 223 -0.06 10.54 10.44
C LYS A 223 -0.01 11.73 9.47
N ALA A 224 -0.74 11.68 8.36
CA ALA A 224 -0.84 12.78 7.41
C ALA A 224 -1.40 14.04 8.08
N LEU A 225 -2.43 13.93 8.92
CA LEU A 225 -3.00 15.07 9.65
C LEU A 225 -2.04 15.71 10.68
N ARG A 226 -0.99 15.00 11.12
CA ARG A 226 -0.07 15.48 12.16
C ARG A 226 1.20 16.13 11.62
N SER A 227 1.37 16.19 10.31
CA SER A 227 2.59 16.69 9.68
C SER A 227 2.29 17.30 8.32
N ASP A 228 2.54 18.60 8.17
CA ASP A 228 2.37 19.32 6.90
C ASP A 228 3.13 18.62 5.74
N LYS A 229 4.35 18.14 6.00
CA LYS A 229 5.13 17.38 5.00
C LYS A 229 4.40 16.12 4.54
N LEU A 230 3.91 15.30 5.49
CA LEU A 230 3.19 14.07 5.15
C LEU A 230 1.83 14.36 4.52
N MET A 231 1.15 15.42 4.94
CA MET A 231 -0.10 15.89 4.36
C MET A 231 0.07 16.22 2.87
N ARG A 232 1.08 17.03 2.54
CA ARG A 232 1.42 17.38 1.16
C ARG A 232 1.79 16.15 0.35
N SER A 233 2.55 15.21 0.91
CA SER A 233 2.88 13.94 0.25
C SER A 233 1.65 13.06 0.00
N TYR A 234 0.71 13.01 0.95
CA TYR A 234 -0.55 12.28 0.77
C TYR A 234 -1.36 12.86 -0.40
N LEU A 235 -1.56 14.18 -0.39
CA LEU A 235 -2.21 14.88 -1.49
C LEU A 235 -1.49 14.63 -2.81
N ARG A 236 -0.16 14.70 -2.81
CA ARG A 236 0.65 14.45 -4.00
C ARG A 236 0.41 13.06 -4.59
N GLY A 237 0.34 12.04 -3.75
CA GLY A 237 0.02 10.68 -4.17
C GLY A 237 -1.37 10.56 -4.79
N ILE A 238 -2.40 11.14 -4.15
CA ILE A 238 -3.77 11.15 -4.69
C ILE A 238 -3.84 11.89 -6.03
N PHE A 239 -3.28 13.09 -6.14
CA PHE A 239 -3.32 13.87 -7.37
C PHE A 239 -2.49 13.22 -8.50
N SER A 240 -1.40 12.53 -8.16
CA SER A 240 -0.63 11.75 -9.15
C SER A 240 -1.50 10.67 -9.81
N ALA A 241 -2.31 9.96 -9.01
CA ALA A 241 -3.23 8.94 -9.47
C ALA A 241 -4.48 9.53 -10.16
N GLU A 242 -5.33 10.18 -9.37
CA GLU A 242 -6.70 10.58 -9.75
C GLU A 242 -6.82 12.04 -10.21
N GLY A 243 -5.78 12.84 -9.93
CA GLY A 243 -5.79 14.26 -10.26
C GLY A 243 -5.75 14.49 -11.76
N SER A 244 -6.40 15.55 -12.21
CA SER A 244 -6.36 16.03 -13.58
C SER A 244 -6.14 17.54 -13.59
N VAL A 245 -5.58 18.02 -14.69
CA VAL A 245 -5.31 19.44 -14.90
C VAL A 245 -5.78 19.87 -16.27
N ARG A 246 -6.42 21.03 -16.33
CA ARG A 246 -6.84 21.71 -17.55
C ARG A 246 -6.41 23.16 -17.45
N PHE A 247 -5.69 23.63 -18.44
CA PHE A 247 -5.18 25.00 -18.53
C PHE A 247 -5.41 25.56 -19.93
N ASN A 248 -6.61 25.34 -20.48
CA ASN A 248 -7.02 25.87 -21.77
C ASN A 248 -8.13 26.87 -21.52
N LEU A 249 -8.06 28.09 -22.07
CA LEU A 249 -9.12 29.08 -21.90
C LEU A 249 -10.49 28.51 -22.33
N PRO A 250 -11.57 28.78 -21.58
CA PRO A 250 -11.63 29.54 -20.31
C PRO A 250 -11.30 28.72 -19.04
N HIS A 251 -11.01 27.43 -19.16
CA HIS A 251 -10.85 26.48 -18.06
C HIS A 251 -9.40 26.41 -17.53
N LYS A 252 -9.20 26.93 -16.31
CA LYS A 252 -7.96 26.84 -15.54
C LYS A 252 -8.25 26.14 -14.22
N GLU A 253 -8.10 24.83 -14.20
CA GLU A 253 -8.49 24.03 -13.04
C GLU A 253 -7.61 22.79 -12.85
N VAL A 254 -7.42 22.46 -11.58
CA VAL A 254 -6.99 21.15 -11.12
C VAL A 254 -8.17 20.48 -10.42
N TYR A 255 -8.42 19.21 -10.72
CA TYR A 255 -9.54 18.48 -10.11
C TYR A 255 -9.19 17.03 -9.78
N ILE A 256 -9.90 16.46 -8.80
CA ILE A 256 -9.92 15.03 -8.48
C ILE A 256 -11.37 14.53 -8.59
N GLU A 257 -11.58 13.33 -9.14
CA GLU A 257 -12.89 12.68 -9.18
C GLU A 257 -12.77 11.26 -8.61
N MET A 258 -13.49 10.93 -7.53
CA MET A 258 -13.45 9.60 -6.90
C MET A 258 -14.83 9.15 -6.43
N LYS A 259 -15.04 7.84 -6.29
CA LYS A 259 -16.29 7.26 -5.75
C LYS A 259 -16.32 7.20 -4.22
N ASP A 260 -15.17 7.06 -3.58
CA ASP A 260 -15.08 6.92 -2.12
C ASP A 260 -15.30 8.30 -1.46
N LYS A 261 -16.52 8.51 -0.96
CA LYS A 261 -16.91 9.75 -0.25
C LYS A 261 -16.00 10.04 0.94
N ASN A 262 -15.65 9.02 1.72
CA ASN A 262 -14.83 9.18 2.93
C ASN A 262 -13.40 9.57 2.56
N GLU A 263 -12.91 9.12 1.41
CA GLU A 263 -11.62 9.56 0.88
C GLU A 263 -11.67 11.02 0.43
N ILE A 264 -12.74 11.42 -0.27
CA ILE A 264 -12.93 12.80 -0.72
C ILE A 264 -13.05 13.77 0.44
N GLU A 265 -13.81 13.42 1.48
CA GLU A 265 -13.90 14.24 2.71
C GLU A 265 -12.55 14.35 3.43
N PHE A 266 -11.76 13.28 3.42
CA PHE A 266 -10.40 13.34 3.97
C PHE A 266 -9.50 14.27 3.15
N ILE A 267 -9.54 14.19 1.82
CA ILE A 267 -8.78 15.08 0.92
C ILE A 267 -9.18 16.54 1.13
N CYS A 268 -10.50 16.81 1.23
CA CYS A 268 -11.05 18.13 1.54
C CYS A 268 -10.44 18.70 2.83
N LYS A 269 -10.44 17.90 3.90
CA LYS A 269 -9.82 18.28 5.17
C LYS A 269 -8.34 18.62 5.01
N LEU A 270 -7.57 17.82 4.29
CA LEU A 270 -6.15 18.12 4.06
C LEU A 270 -5.95 19.41 3.25
N LEU A 271 -6.80 19.69 2.26
CA LEU A 271 -6.75 20.92 1.47
C LEU A 271 -7.06 22.17 2.32
N ASP A 272 -8.05 22.07 3.20
CA ASP A 272 -8.42 23.13 4.14
C ASP A 272 -7.24 23.47 5.07
N GLU A 273 -6.59 22.46 5.64
CA GLU A 273 -5.43 22.61 6.55
C GLU A 273 -4.23 23.29 5.90
N ILE A 274 -4.00 23.08 4.59
CA ILE A 274 -2.93 23.77 3.83
C ILE A 274 -3.39 25.09 3.20
N GLY A 275 -4.62 25.53 3.50
CA GLY A 275 -5.19 26.78 3.02
C GLY A 275 -5.38 26.83 1.51
N ILE A 276 -5.87 25.75 0.90
CA ILE A 276 -6.24 25.69 -0.51
C ILE A 276 -7.75 25.72 -0.64
N ASN A 277 -8.27 26.69 -1.38
CA ASN A 277 -9.70 26.77 -1.64
C ASN A 277 -10.11 25.77 -2.72
N TYR A 278 -11.19 25.06 -2.48
CA TYR A 278 -11.78 24.15 -3.46
C TYR A 278 -13.30 24.26 -3.50
N ARG A 279 -13.90 23.74 -4.56
CA ARG A 279 -15.34 23.49 -4.66
C ARG A 279 -15.59 22.00 -4.76
N LYS A 280 -16.55 21.49 -3.99
CA LYS A 280 -16.94 20.08 -3.98
C LYS A 280 -18.31 19.92 -4.63
N TYR A 281 -18.42 18.97 -5.55
CA TYR A 281 -19.68 18.62 -6.22
C TYR A 281 -19.90 17.10 -6.20
N ASN A 282 -21.16 16.69 -6.17
CA ASN A 282 -21.55 15.33 -6.48
C ASN A 282 -21.99 15.27 -7.95
N THR A 283 -21.33 14.46 -8.76
CA THR A 283 -21.68 14.27 -10.16
C THR A 283 -22.38 12.92 -10.31
N SER A 284 -23.66 12.95 -10.69
CA SER A 284 -24.42 11.77 -11.08
C SER A 284 -24.14 11.43 -12.54
N ARG A 285 -22.94 10.94 -12.86
CA ARG A 285 -22.65 10.45 -14.22
C ARG A 285 -23.06 8.98 -14.33
N LYS A 286 -24.04 8.69 -15.19
CA LYS A 286 -24.42 7.31 -15.61
C LYS A 286 -24.56 6.35 -14.41
N SER A 287 -25.47 6.67 -13.48
CA SER A 287 -25.80 5.89 -12.27
C SER A 287 -24.65 5.55 -11.31
N ARG A 288 -23.50 6.23 -11.42
CA ARG A 288 -22.38 6.10 -10.48
C ARG A 288 -22.16 7.45 -9.81
N ASN A 289 -22.41 7.51 -8.50
CA ASN A 289 -22.15 8.71 -7.70
C ASN A 289 -20.63 8.91 -7.60
N PHE A 290 -20.12 9.95 -8.25
CA PHE A 290 -18.74 10.41 -8.12
C PHE A 290 -18.73 11.74 -7.38
N PHE A 291 -17.75 11.91 -6.51
CA PHE A 291 -17.49 13.18 -5.86
C PHE A 291 -16.29 13.83 -6.51
N LYS A 292 -16.42 15.13 -6.79
CA LYS A 292 -15.41 15.89 -7.51
C LYS A 292 -14.98 17.11 -6.72
N ILE A 293 -13.67 17.30 -6.60
CA ILE A 293 -13.02 18.47 -5.99
C ILE A 293 -12.42 19.29 -7.13
N TYR A 294 -12.69 20.60 -7.16
CA TYR A 294 -12.14 21.54 -8.14
C TYR A 294 -11.38 22.67 -7.45
N ILE A 295 -10.21 22.98 -7.99
CA ILE A 295 -9.34 24.07 -7.53
C ILE A 295 -9.05 24.93 -8.76
N ALA A 296 -9.47 26.20 -8.73
CA ALA A 296 -9.40 27.08 -9.90
C ALA A 296 -8.84 28.48 -9.60
N LYS A 297 -8.73 28.87 -8.33
CA LYS A 297 -8.13 30.17 -7.96
C LYS A 297 -6.64 30.13 -8.30
N ILE A 298 -6.14 31.16 -8.99
CA ILE A 298 -4.74 31.19 -9.44
C ILE A 298 -3.75 31.04 -8.29
N ASN A 299 -3.97 31.71 -7.15
CA ASN A 299 -3.09 31.60 -5.98
C ASN A 299 -2.99 30.15 -5.46
N ASP A 300 -4.11 29.41 -5.49
CA ASP A 300 -4.12 28.01 -5.09
C ASP A 300 -3.44 27.11 -6.13
N LEU A 301 -3.62 27.38 -7.42
CA LEU A 301 -2.91 26.68 -8.50
C LEU A 301 -1.39 26.91 -8.43
N THR A 302 -0.95 28.12 -8.08
CA THR A 302 0.47 28.42 -7.82
C THR A 302 1.01 27.63 -6.63
N LYS A 303 0.26 27.54 -5.53
CA LYS A 303 0.62 26.68 -4.37
C LYS A 303 0.72 25.21 -4.77
N LEU A 304 -0.22 24.72 -5.59
CA LEU A 304 -0.20 23.35 -6.10
C LEU A 304 1.01 23.07 -7.01
N SER A 305 1.37 24.04 -7.86
CA SER A 305 2.56 23.96 -8.72
C SER A 305 3.84 23.89 -7.87
N SER A 306 4.00 24.79 -6.89
CA SER A 306 5.21 24.83 -6.05
C SER A 306 5.41 23.58 -5.21
N MET A 307 4.33 22.95 -4.74
CA MET A 307 4.42 21.67 -4.02
C MET A 307 4.58 20.44 -4.91
N ARG A 308 4.64 20.63 -6.23
CA ARG A 308 4.65 19.58 -7.25
C ARG A 308 3.51 18.59 -7.04
N ILE A 309 2.27 19.07 -6.99
CA ILE A 309 1.09 18.27 -6.59
C ILE A 309 0.90 16.98 -7.42
N PHE A 310 1.32 16.94 -8.68
CA PHE A 310 1.21 15.74 -9.50
C PHE A 310 2.38 14.78 -9.35
N GLY A 311 3.33 15.08 -8.45
CA GLY A 311 4.43 14.20 -8.05
C GLY A 311 5.14 13.53 -9.21
N HIS A 312 5.03 12.21 -9.26
CA HIS A 312 5.65 11.38 -10.29
C HIS A 312 4.91 11.43 -11.64
N ASN A 313 3.70 11.99 -11.73
CA ASN A 313 3.02 12.27 -13.00
C ASN A 313 3.54 13.56 -13.64
N LEU A 314 4.75 13.47 -14.20
CA LEU A 314 5.49 14.61 -14.75
C LEU A 314 4.75 15.33 -15.87
N LYS A 315 3.93 14.61 -16.64
CA LYS A 315 3.15 15.21 -17.72
C LYS A 315 2.10 16.18 -17.17
N ARG A 316 1.33 15.76 -16.16
CA ARG A 316 0.32 16.63 -15.53
C ARG A 316 1.00 17.79 -14.79
N GLN A 317 2.11 17.52 -14.10
CA GLN A 317 2.88 18.58 -13.44
C GLN A 317 3.31 19.68 -14.43
N LYS A 318 3.88 19.29 -15.58
CA LYS A 318 4.32 20.24 -16.61
C LYS A 318 3.17 21.10 -17.16
N ILE A 319 1.98 20.52 -17.34
CA ILE A 319 0.80 21.29 -17.80
C ILE A 319 0.41 22.35 -16.75
N LEU A 320 0.40 21.98 -15.47
CA LEU A 320 0.12 22.91 -14.37
C LEU A 320 1.16 24.04 -14.32
N ASP A 321 2.45 23.69 -14.33
CA ASP A 321 3.54 24.66 -14.19
C ASP A 321 3.53 25.67 -15.35
N ASN A 322 3.39 25.19 -16.59
CA ASN A 322 3.31 26.05 -17.76
C ASN A 322 2.09 26.96 -17.71
N GLY A 323 0.93 26.42 -17.35
CA GLY A 323 -0.33 27.17 -17.30
C GLY A 323 -0.32 28.27 -16.23
N VAL A 324 0.26 28.01 -15.06
CA VAL A 324 0.45 29.02 -14.01
C VAL A 324 1.39 30.11 -14.50
N LYS A 325 2.54 29.75 -15.08
CA LYS A 325 3.53 30.71 -15.61
C LYS A 325 2.94 31.62 -16.68
N GLU A 326 2.18 31.05 -17.62
CA GLU A 326 1.54 31.81 -18.69
C GLU A 326 0.47 32.78 -18.15
N TYR A 327 -0.32 32.36 -17.16
CA TYR A 327 -1.31 33.22 -16.52
C TYR A 327 -0.65 34.45 -15.90
N LEU A 328 0.39 34.24 -15.09
CA LEU A 328 1.08 35.33 -14.39
C LEU A 328 1.67 36.34 -15.37
N ARG A 329 2.33 35.88 -16.44
CA ARG A 329 2.88 36.74 -17.50
C ARG A 329 1.83 37.62 -18.21
N MET A 330 0.57 37.17 -18.30
CA MET A 330 -0.50 37.95 -18.95
C MET A 330 -1.11 39.03 -18.04
N HIS A 331 -0.85 38.98 -16.73
CA HIS A 331 -1.47 39.87 -15.73
C HIS A 331 -0.44 40.59 -14.85
N GLU A 332 0.85 40.46 -15.20
CA GLU A 332 1.95 41.37 -14.84
C GLU A 332 2.00 42.49 -15.88
#